data_AF-A0A9Q0YYT4-F1
#
_entry.id   AF-A0A9Q0YYT4-F1
#
_cell.length_a   1.000
_cell.length_b   1.000
_cell.length_c   1.000
_cell.angle_alpha   90.00
_cell.angle_beta   90.00
_cell.angle_gamma   90.00
#
_symmetry.space_group_name_H-M   'P 1'
#
loop_
_entity.id
_entity.type
_entity.pdbx_description
1 polymer ?
#
loop_
_entity_poly.entity_id
_entity_poly.type
_entity_poly.pdbx_seq_one_letter_code
_entity_poly.pdbx_strand_id
1 'polypeptide(L)'
;MDPLSSISEEIAQINGQVADIFRALSKGFQNLERIKDVNRQSRQLEELTGKMRECKRLIKEFDREVKDMESRNDPDTNKMLNEKKQSMIKELNSYVALKKQ
;
A
#
# COMPACT_ATOMS: atom_id res chain seq x y z
N MET A 1 -2.26 3.96 21.25
CA MET A 1 -2.06 2.65 20.59
C MET A 1 -2.83 2.67 19.29
N ASP A 2 -2.21 2.27 18.19
CA ASP A 2 -2.90 2.15 16.89
C ASP A 2 -3.97 1.04 17.01
N PRO A 3 -5.23 1.25 16.60
CA PRO A 3 -6.28 0.22 16.73
C PRO A 3 -5.90 -1.13 16.13
N LEU A 4 -5.06 -1.14 15.08
CA LEU A 4 -4.58 -2.36 14.46
C LEU A 4 -3.61 -3.13 15.35
N SER A 5 -2.80 -2.44 16.16
CA SER A 5 -1.83 -3.09 17.07
C SER A 5 -2.52 -3.87 18.19
N SER A 6 -3.75 -3.49 18.56
CA SER A 6 -4.57 -4.26 19.50
C SER A 6 -5.17 -5.54 18.90
N ILE A 7 -5.21 -5.65 17.56
CA ILE A 7 -5.74 -6.80 16.83
C ILE A 7 -4.60 -7.75 16.45
N SER A 8 -3.55 -7.21 15.82
CA SER A 8 -2.36 -7.95 15.44
C SER A 8 -1.20 -6.98 15.17
N GLU A 9 -0.06 -7.24 15.82
CA GLU A 9 1.18 -6.49 15.59
C GLU A 9 1.65 -6.59 14.13
N GLU A 10 1.46 -7.76 13.51
CA GLU A 10 1.84 -8.01 12.12
C GLU A 10 0.97 -7.21 11.14
N ILE A 11 -0.35 -7.19 11.34
CA ILE A 11 -1.26 -6.34 10.56
C ILE A 11 -0.90 -4.86 10.71
N ALA A 12 -0.61 -4.40 11.93
CA ALA A 12 -0.22 -3.03 12.19
C ALA A 12 1.09 -2.67 11.48
N GLN A 13 2.09 -3.57 11.52
CA GLN A 13 3.37 -3.40 10.84
C GLN A 13 3.20 -3.33 9.33
N ILE A 14 2.47 -4.26 8.73
CA ILE A 14 2.20 -4.27 7.28
C ILE A 14 1.47 -3.00 6.87
N ASN A 15 0.46 -2.57 7.64
CA ASN A 15 -0.25 -1.32 7.38
C ASN A 15 0.67 -0.09 7.43
N GLY A 16 1.58 -0.03 8.40
CA GLY A 16 2.59 1.03 8.49
C GLY A 16 3.51 1.06 7.26
N GLN A 17 4.04 -0.09 6.86
CA GLN A 17 4.89 -0.19 5.67
C GLN A 17 4.17 0.22 4.39
N VAL A 18 2.91 -0.19 4.21
CA VAL A 18 2.08 0.23 3.07
C VAL A 18 1.88 1.75 3.06
N ALA A 19 1.61 2.36 4.22
CA ALA A 19 1.44 3.81 4.33
C ALA A 19 2.72 4.58 3.98
N ASP A 20 3.89 4.09 4.42
CA ASP A 20 5.18 4.68 4.08
C ASP A 20 5.46 4.58 2.57
N ILE A 21 5.13 3.44 1.95
CA ILE A 21 5.25 3.28 0.50
C ILE A 21 4.31 4.25 -0.24
N PHE A 22 3.06 4.40 0.19
CA PHE A 22 2.14 5.37 -0.44
C PHE A 22 2.63 6.80 -0.32
N ARG A 23 3.19 7.19 0.84
CA ARG A 23 3.82 8.51 1.00
C ARG A 23 5.00 8.70 0.05
N ALA A 24 5.84 7.67 -0.12
CA ALA A 24 6.95 7.70 -1.05
C ALA A 24 6.48 7.75 -2.52
N LEU A 25 5.44 7.01 -2.88
CA LEU A 25 4.83 7.04 -4.21
C LEU A 25 4.24 8.42 -4.53
N SER A 26 3.44 8.98 -3.61
CA SER A 26 2.85 10.32 -3.76
C SER A 26 3.93 11.38 -4.05
N LYS A 27 4.95 11.46 -3.19
CA LYS A 27 6.07 12.40 -3.37
C LYS A 27 6.86 12.11 -4.65
N GLY A 28 7.03 10.84 -4.99
CA GLY A 28 7.75 10.39 -6.17
C GLY A 28 7.08 10.80 -7.47
N PHE A 29 5.78 10.58 -7.61
CA PHE A 29 5.02 10.99 -8.79
C PHE A 29 4.94 12.52 -8.92
N GLN A 30 4.73 13.26 -7.82
CA GLN A 30 4.78 14.73 -7.84
C GLN A 30 6.14 15.27 -8.31
N ASN A 31 7.24 14.61 -7.96
CA ASN A 31 8.57 14.99 -8.44
C ASN A 31 8.79 14.58 -9.90
N LEU A 32 8.24 13.45 -10.34
CA LEU A 32 8.39 12.92 -11.70
C LEU A 32 7.92 13.91 -12.76
N GLU A 33 6.81 14.61 -12.51
CA GLU A 33 6.25 15.65 -13.40
C GLU A 33 7.19 16.86 -13.57
N ARG A 34 8.13 17.06 -12.63
CA ARG A 34 9.05 18.21 -12.63
C ARG A 34 10.40 17.89 -13.28
N ILE A 35 10.68 16.62 -13.57
CA ILE A 35 11.94 16.19 -14.17
C ILE A 35 11.86 16.36 -15.69
N LYS A 36 12.72 17.23 -16.24
CA LYS A 36 12.81 17.47 -17.69
C LYS A 36 13.71 16.46 -18.42
N ASP A 37 14.68 15.89 -17.73
CA ASP A 37 15.61 14.92 -18.31
C ASP A 37 14.95 13.54 -18.40
N VAL A 38 14.75 13.04 -19.62
CA VAL A 38 14.03 11.79 -19.90
C VAL A 38 14.72 10.58 -19.26
N ASN A 39 16.05 10.54 -19.23
CA ASN A 39 16.78 9.41 -18.64
C ASN A 39 16.59 9.35 -17.12
N ARG A 40 16.62 10.50 -16.45
CA ARG A 40 16.34 10.61 -15.01
C ARG A 40 14.88 10.30 -14.70
N GLN A 41 13.95 10.77 -15.54
CA GLN A 41 12.53 10.48 -15.40
C GLN A 41 12.26 8.96 -15.51
N SER A 42 12.88 8.29 -16.49
CA SER A 42 12.76 6.84 -16.68
C SER A 42 13.25 6.05 -15.46
N ARG A 43 14.43 6.39 -14.92
CA ARG A 43 14.96 5.76 -13.69
C ARG A 43 14.05 5.97 -12.48
N GLN A 44 13.51 7.18 -12.30
CA GLN A 44 12.58 7.47 -11.21
C GLN A 44 11.30 6.63 -11.36
N LEU A 45 10.78 6.49 -12.58
CA LEU A 45 9.58 5.67 -12.85
C LEU A 45 9.82 4.18 -12.58
N GLU A 46 11.01 3.66 -12.87
CA GLU A 46 11.42 2.30 -12.51
C GLU A 46 11.42 2.10 -11.00
N GLU A 47 11.99 3.04 -10.25
CA GLU A 47 12.02 3.02 -8.78
C GLU A 47 10.59 3.03 -8.20
N LEU A 48 9.71 3.90 -8.72
CA LEU A 48 8.30 3.95 -8.31
C LEU A 48 7.56 2.67 -8.67
N THR A 49 7.89 2.06 -9.81
CA THR A 49 7.35 0.75 -10.19
C THR A 49 7.77 -0.35 -9.22
N GLY A 50 9.02 -0.33 -8.75
CA GLY A 50 9.51 -1.23 -7.71
C GLY A 50 8.68 -1.12 -6.43
N LYS A 51 8.48 0.11 -5.93
CA LYS A 51 7.66 0.38 -4.74
C LYS A 51 6.21 -0.07 -4.91
N MET A 52 5.60 0.12 -6.08
CA MET A 52 4.24 -0.39 -6.35
C MET A 52 4.16 -1.93 -6.28
N ARG A 53 5.20 -2.64 -6.76
CA ARG A 53 5.25 -4.11 -6.66
C ARG A 53 5.39 -4.58 -5.21
N GLU A 54 6.22 -3.89 -4.43
CA GLU A 54 6.39 -4.14 -3.00
C GLU A 54 5.08 -3.89 -2.25
N CYS A 55 4.42 -2.75 -2.48
CA CYS A 55 3.11 -2.44 -1.91
C CYS A 55 2.08 -3.53 -2.25
N LYS A 56 2.05 -4.01 -3.50
CA LYS A 56 1.15 -5.11 -3.91
C LYS A 56 1.44 -6.40 -3.14
N ARG A 57 2.72 -6.71 -2.86
CA ARG A 57 3.10 -7.88 -2.06
C ARG A 57 2.60 -7.73 -0.62
N LEU A 58 2.83 -6.57 -0.01
CA LEU A 58 2.38 -6.28 1.36
C LEU A 58 0.85 -6.34 1.50
N ILE A 59 0.10 -5.84 0.52
CA ILE A 59 -1.37 -5.95 0.54
C ILE A 59 -1.84 -7.42 0.48
N LYS A 60 -1.12 -8.29 -0.25
CA LYS A 60 -1.42 -9.72 -0.24
C LYS A 60 -1.08 -10.38 1.09
N GLU A 61 -0.01 -9.94 1.72
CA GLU A 61 0.39 -10.39 3.06
C GLU A 61 -0.67 -9.97 4.10
N PHE A 62 -1.11 -8.70 4.05
CA PHE A 62 -2.24 -8.20 4.83
C PHE A 62 -3.50 -9.05 4.64
N ASP A 63 -3.89 -9.35 3.39
CA ASP A 63 -5.07 -10.18 3.11
C ASP A 63 -4.95 -11.60 3.66
N ARG A 64 -3.74 -12.17 3.66
CA ARG A 64 -3.48 -13.49 4.24
C ARG A 64 -3.65 -13.46 5.76
N GLU A 65 -3.03 -12.50 6.44
CA GLU A 65 -3.13 -12.37 7.89
C GLU A 65 -4.57 -12.12 8.35
N VAL A 66 -5.33 -11.30 7.60
CA VAL A 66 -6.76 -11.09 7.86
C VAL A 66 -7.54 -12.40 7.76
N LYS A 67 -7.28 -13.23 6.76
CA LYS A 67 -7.95 -14.53 6.59
C LYS A 67 -7.60 -15.52 7.70
N ASP A 68 -6.33 -15.57 8.11
CA ASP A 68 -5.88 -16.49 9.15
C ASP A 68 -6.52 -16.18 10.52
N MET A 69 -6.88 -14.90 10.74
CA MET A 69 -7.57 -14.46 11.96
C MET A 69 -9.10 -14.34 11.83
N GLU A 70 -9.67 -14.48 10.63
CA GLU A 70 -11.09 -14.22 10.35
C GLU A 70 -12.03 -15.04 11.26
N SER A 71 -11.66 -16.27 11.59
CA SER A 71 -12.44 -17.16 12.47
C SER A 71 -12.40 -16.78 13.96
N ARG A 72 -11.45 -15.94 14.38
CA ARG A 72 -11.21 -15.57 15.78
C ARG A 72 -11.69 -14.16 16.11
N ASN A 73 -11.83 -13.32 15.09
CA ASN A 73 -12.27 -11.93 15.22
C ASN A 73 -13.80 -11.84 15.16
N ASP A 74 -14.35 -10.81 15.80
CA ASP A 74 -15.76 -10.47 15.65
C ASP A 74 -16.07 -9.92 14.24
N PRO A 75 -17.34 -9.95 13.81
CA PRO A 75 -17.73 -9.48 12.48
C PRO A 75 -17.37 -8.02 12.17
N ASP A 76 -17.41 -7.13 13.17
CA ASP A 76 -17.09 -5.71 12.98
C ASP A 76 -15.59 -5.50 12.74
N THR A 77 -14.75 -6.21 13.49
CA THR A 77 -13.29 -6.24 13.26
C THR A 77 -12.95 -6.78 11.88
N ASN A 78 -13.57 -7.89 11.47
CA ASN A 78 -13.37 -8.46 10.13
C ASN A 78 -13.81 -7.51 9.01
N LYS A 79 -14.93 -6.81 9.20
CA LYS A 79 -15.40 -5.80 8.26
C LYS A 79 -14.42 -4.63 8.15
N MET A 80 -13.96 -4.09 9.28
CA MET A 80 -12.97 -3.00 9.31
C MET A 80 -11.68 -3.38 8.57
N LEU A 81 -11.13 -4.56 8.83
CA LEU A 81 -9.91 -5.05 8.17
C LEU A 81 -10.11 -5.22 6.66
N ASN A 82 -11.26 -5.73 6.23
CA ASN A 82 -11.59 -5.84 4.82
C ASN A 82 -11.76 -4.48 4.13
N GLU A 83 -12.42 -3.52 4.77
CA GLU A 83 -12.54 -2.14 4.27
C GLU A 83 -11.16 -1.48 4.14
N LYS A 84 -10.29 -1.67 5.12
CA LYS A 84 -8.91 -1.18 5.10
C LYS A 84 -8.13 -1.75 3.92
N LYS A 85 -8.20 -3.06 3.71
CA LYS A 85 -7.61 -3.75 2.54
C LYS A 85 -8.12 -3.16 1.23
N GLN A 86 -9.44 -2.97 1.10
CA GLN A 86 -10.01 -2.40 -0.12
C GLN A 86 -9.54 -0.96 -0.38
N SER A 87 -9.36 -0.16 0.68
CA SER A 87 -8.77 1.18 0.56
C SER A 87 -7.34 1.13 0.02
N MET A 88 -6.50 0.24 0.55
CA MET A 88 -5.12 0.07 0.06
C MET A 88 -5.09 -0.35 -1.42
N ILE A 89 -5.97 -1.27 -1.83
CA ILE A 89 -6.08 -1.68 -3.24
C ILE A 89 -6.47 -0.51 -4.14
N LYS A 90 -7.48 0.27 -3.73
CA LYS A 90 -7.93 1.45 -4.49
C LYS A 90 -6.81 2.48 -4.63
N GLU A 91 -6.11 2.75 -3.54
CA GLU A 91 -5.01 3.72 -3.53
C GLU A 91 -3.84 3.25 -4.42
N LEU A 92 -3.41 1.98 -4.32
CA LEU A 92 -2.40 1.41 -5.21
C LEU A 92 -2.82 1.50 -6.69
N ASN A 93 -4.08 1.22 -7.00
CA ASN A 93 -4.59 1.30 -8.36
C ASN A 93 -4.57 2.73 -8.92
N SER A 94 -4.69 3.76 -8.07
CA SER A 94 -4.56 5.16 -8.49
C SER A 94 -3.13 5.47 -9.00
N TYR A 95 -2.09 4.99 -8.31
CA TYR A 95 -0.70 5.10 -8.76
C TYR A 95 -0.40 4.28 -10.01
N VAL A 96 -1.01 3.10 -10.14
CA VAL A 96 -0.91 2.29 -11.37
C VAL A 96 -1.51 3.03 -12.57
N ALA A 97 -2.59 3.79 -12.38
CA ALA A 97 -3.18 4.62 -13.42
C ALA A 97 -2.27 5.79 -13.80
N LEU A 98 -1.64 6.47 -12.82
CA LEU A 98 -0.69 7.56 -13.07
C LEU A 98 0.53 7.11 -13.89
N LYS A 99 0.98 5.86 -13.74
CA LYS A 99 2.06 5.29 -14.56
C LYS A 99 1.65 5.04 -16.03
N LYS A 100 0.34 4.83 -16.30
CA LYS A 100 -0.16 4.49 -17.64
C LYS A 100 -0.43 5.71 -18.52
N GLN A 101 -0.48 6.91 -17.94
CA GLN A 101 -0.53 8.17 -18.67
C GLN A 101 0.84 8.52 -19.23
#